data_AF-A0A3S2V8D9-F1
#
_entry.id   AF-A0A3S2V8D9-F1
#
_cell.length_a   1.000
_cell.length_b   1.000
_cell.length_c   1.000
_cell.angle_alpha   90.00
_cell.angle_beta   90.00
_cell.angle_gamma   90.00
#
_symmetry.space_group_name_H-M   'P 1'
#
loop_
_entity.id
_entity.type
_entity.pdbx_description
1 polymer ?
#
loop_
_entity_poly.entity_id
_entity_poly.type
_entity_poly.pdbx_seq_one_letter_code
_entity_poly.pdbx_strand_id
1 'polypeptide(L)' 'MNDSPFPDHRAAALALLNGNHRLSRKAGQFLGQLAVDCTPMSEAQADWLAKLLDRAGLPPMTEGGAA' A
#
# COMPACT_ATOMS: atom_id res chain seq x y z
N MET A 1 6.86 -4.09 -16.67
CA MET A 1 5.70 -3.42 -17.29
C MET A 1 4.43 -3.98 -16.70
N ASN A 2 4.04 -3.41 -15.57
CA ASN A 2 2.64 -3.25 -15.20
C ASN A 2 2.65 -1.95 -14.39
N ASP A 3 2.79 -0.84 -15.12
CA ASP A 3 2.84 0.55 -14.61
C ASP A 3 1.44 1.07 -14.24
N SER A 4 0.44 0.19 -14.21
CA SER A 4 -0.92 0.56 -13.85
C SER A 4 -1.01 0.82 -12.35
N PRO A 5 -1.57 1.96 -11.92
CA PRO A 5 -1.80 2.24 -10.51
C PRO A 5 -2.64 1.17 -9.84
N PHE A 6 -2.45 0.97 -8.53
CA PHE A 6 -3.30 0.09 -7.75
C PHE A 6 -4.73 0.67 -7.65
N PRO A 7 -5.76 -0.17 -7.76
CA PRO A 7 -7.15 0.29 -7.69
C PRO A 7 -7.56 0.72 -6.28
N ASP A 8 -6.97 0.11 -5.25
CA ASP A 8 -7.30 0.36 -3.85
C ASP A 8 -6.11 0.07 -2.92
N HIS A 9 -6.26 0.47 -1.65
CA HIS A 9 -5.24 0.28 -0.62
C HIS A 9 -4.95 -1.19 -0.31
N ARG A 10 -5.93 -2.07 -0.46
CA ARG A 10 -5.79 -3.50 -0.21
C ARG A 10 -4.88 -4.15 -1.24
N ALA A 11 -5.08 -3.86 -2.52
CA ALA A 11 -4.26 -4.35 -3.62
C ALA A 11 -2.80 -3.88 -3.47
N ALA A 12 -2.60 -2.60 -3.14
CA ALA A 12 -1.28 -2.04 -2.87
C ALA A 12 -0.59 -2.74 -1.66
N ALA A 13 -1.33 -2.95 -0.57
CA ALA A 13 -0.81 -3.61 0.62
C ALA A 13 -0.42 -5.07 0.36
N LEU A 14 -1.25 -5.82 -0.38
CA LEU A 14 -0.94 -7.21 -0.76
C LEU A 14 0.26 -7.30 -1.70
N ALA A 15 0.44 -6.35 -2.61
CA ALA A 15 1.62 -6.31 -3.47
C ALA A 15 2.91 -6.09 -2.66
N LEU A 16 2.86 -5.23 -1.64
CA LEU A 16 3.97 -5.05 -0.71
C LEU A 16 4.24 -6.31 0.14
N LEU A 17 3.21 -6.89 0.74
CA LEU A 17 3.35 -8.08 1.59
C LEU A 17 3.89 -9.31 0.82
N ASN A 18 3.53 -9.47 -0.45
CA ASN A 18 4.01 -10.56 -1.30
C ASN A 18 5.33 -10.23 -2.03
N GLY A 19 5.85 -9.01 -1.89
CA GLY A 19 7.08 -8.57 -2.55
C GLY A 19 8.35 -9.12 -1.89
N ASN A 20 9.45 -9.12 -2.63
CA ASN A 20 10.75 -9.58 -2.13
C ASN A 20 11.58 -8.46 -1.48
N HIS A 21 10.95 -7.63 -0.66
CA HIS A 21 11.61 -6.52 0.05
C HIS A 21 11.48 -6.67 1.56
N ARG A 22 12.48 -6.16 2.29
CA ARG A 22 12.49 -6.25 3.75
C ARG A 22 11.50 -5.27 4.36
N LEU A 23 10.44 -5.80 4.96
CA LEU A 23 9.51 -5.01 5.77
C LEU A 23 10.02 -4.87 7.21
N SER A 24 9.87 -3.67 7.77
CA SER A 24 10.00 -3.50 9.22
C SER A 24 8.75 -4.08 9.90
N ARG A 25 8.85 -4.40 11.20
CA ARG A 25 7.69 -4.87 11.98
C ARG A 25 6.50 -3.92 11.89
N LYS A 26 6.75 -2.61 11.97
CA LYS A 26 5.72 -1.56 11.85
C LYS A 26 5.06 -1.57 10.47
N ALA A 27 5.84 -1.68 9.40
CA ALA A 27 5.31 -1.75 8.04
C ALA A 27 4.46 -3.00 7.83
N GLY A 28 4.93 -4.17 8.29
CA GLY A 28 4.17 -5.42 8.17
C GLY A 28 2.82 -5.36 8.90
N GLN A 29 2.77 -4.80 10.12
CA GLN A 29 1.53 -4.62 10.88
C GLN A 29 0.53 -3.72 10.14
N PHE A 30 0.99 -2.56 9.66
CA PHE A 30 0.16 -1.62 8.92
C PHE A 30 -0.40 -2.21 7.64
N LEU A 31 0.45 -2.85 6.82
CA LEU A 31 0.03 -3.46 5.56
C LEU A 31 -0.92 -4.64 5.80
N GLY A 32 -0.67 -5.43 6.85
CA GLY A 32 -1.58 -6.50 7.27
C GLY A 32 -2.97 -5.99 7.62
N GLN A 33 -3.06 -4.85 8.32
CA GLN A 33 -4.34 -4.20 8.59
C GLN A 33 -5.02 -3.73 7.30
N LEU A 34 -4.32 -2.99 6.44
CA LEU A 34 -4.88 -2.51 5.16
C LEU A 34 -5.33 -3.64 4.22
N ALA A 35 -4.75 -4.84 4.35
CA ALA A 35 -5.13 -5.97 3.52
C ALA A 35 -6.51 -6.57 3.90
N VAL A 36 -7.00 -6.31 5.12
CA VAL A 36 -8.20 -6.95 5.69
C VAL A 36 -9.25 -5.99 6.22
N ASP A 37 -8.88 -4.73 6.50
CA ASP A 37 -9.75 -3.67 7.01
C ASP A 37 -10.18 -2.76 5.85
N CYS A 38 -11.48 -2.57 5.68
CA CYS A 38 -12.07 -1.72 4.64
C CYS A 38 -12.29 -0.27 5.09
N THR A 39 -11.82 0.12 6.27
CA THR A 39 -11.93 1.49 6.76
C THR A 39 -11.12 2.44 5.87
N PRO A 40 -11.70 3.58 5.44
CA PRO A 40 -10.99 4.63 4.73
C PRO A 40 -9.68 5.04 5.41
N MET A 41 -8.63 5.21 4.62
CA MET A 41 -7.34 5.67 5.14
C MET A 41 -7.38 7.15 5.51
N SER A 42 -6.74 7.49 6.62
CA SER A 42 -6.35 8.88 6.88
C SER A 42 -5.28 9.34 5.87
N GLU A 43 -5.17 10.65 5.66
CA GLU A 43 -4.15 11.26 4.80
C GLU A 43 -2.73 10.81 5.18
N ALA A 44 -2.43 10.76 6.48
CA ALA A 44 -1.13 10.28 6.96
C ALA A 44 -0.85 8.80 6.64
N GLN A 45 -1.89 7.96 6.62
CA GLN A 45 -1.75 6.55 6.19
C GLN A 45 -1.54 6.45 4.68
N ALA A 46 -2.27 7.24 3.89
CA ALA A 46 -2.12 7.29 2.44
C ALA A 46 -0.70 7.75 2.04
N ASP A 47 -0.20 8.82 2.65
CA ASP A 47 1.17 9.32 2.47
C ASP A 47 2.23 8.28 2.84
N TRP A 48 1.99 7.55 3.92
CA TRP A 48 2.93 6.52 4.36
C TRP A 48 2.93 5.31 3.43
N LEU A 49 1.76 4.90 2.91
CA LEU A 49 1.64 3.85 1.92
C LEU A 49 2.34 4.24 0.61
N ALA A 50 2.17 5.49 0.14
CA ALA A 50 2.89 6.00 -1.04
C ALA A 50 4.42 5.88 -0.89
N LYS A 51 4.96 6.24 0.29
CA LYS A 51 6.41 6.10 0.60
C LYS A 51 6.87 4.64 0.67
N LEU A 52 5.98 3.69 0.97
CA LEU A 52 6.29 2.27 0.96
C LEU A 52 6.34 1.74 -0.47
N LEU A 53 5.38 2.14 -1.32
CA LEU A 53 5.31 1.77 -2.73
C LEU A 53 6.52 2.32 -3.52
N ASP A 54 6.81 3.61 -3.37
CA ASP A 54 7.96 4.26 -4.02
C ASP A 54 9.28 3.55 -3.70
N ARG A 55 9.53 3.27 -2.42
CA ARG A 55 10.72 2.54 -1.97
C ARG A 55 10.78 1.09 -2.47
N ALA A 56 9.64 0.48 -2.74
CA ALA A 56 9.57 -0.86 -3.31
C ALA A 56 9.61 -0.86 -4.85
N GLY A 57 9.64 0.31 -5.50
CA GLY A 57 9.55 0.46 -6.95
C GLY A 57 8.21 0.00 -7.53
N LEU A 58 7.14 0.07 -6.73
CA LEU A 58 5.80 -0.34 -7.14
C LEU A 58 4.98 0.87 -7.62
N PRO A 59 3.98 0.65 -8.50
CA PRO A 59 3.08 1.71 -8.95
C PRO A 59 2.37 2.42 -7.77
N PRO A 60 2.01 3.70 -7.92
CA PRO A 60 1.19 4.39 -6.92
C PRO A 60 -0.24 3.85 -6.90
N MET A 61 -1.06 4.31 -5.95
CA MET A 61 -2.51 4.07 -6.00
C MET A 61 -3.19 5.06 -6.95
N THR A 62 -4.35 4.69 -7.49
CA THR A 62 -5.23 5.59 -8.23
C THR A 62 -5.68 6.75 -7.33
N GLU A 63 -5.63 7.99 -7.82
CA GLU A 63 -6.19 9.15 -7.11
C GLU A 63 -7.66 8.90 -6.77
N GLY A 64 -8.00 8.76 -5.48
CA GLY A 64 -9.36 8.45 -5.01
C GLY A 64 -9.55 7.08 -4.35
N GLY A 65 -8.53 6.21 -4.30
CA GLY A 65 -8.59 4.87 -3.69
C GLY A 65 -8.69 4.81 -2.14
N ALA A 66 -9.07 5.92 -1.51
CA ALA A 66 -9.30 6.02 -0.05
C ALA A 66 -10.77 5.78 0.33
N ALA A 67 -11.60 5.30 -0.60
CA ALA A 67 -13.03 5.08 -0.39
C ALA A 67 -13.32 3.84 0.47
#